data_AF-A0A643BUE2-F1
#
_entry.id   AF-A0A643BUE2-F1
#
_cell.length_a   1.000
_cell.length_b   1.000
_cell.length_c   1.000
_cell.angle_alpha   90.00
_cell.angle_beta   90.00
_cell.angle_gamma   90.00
#
_symmetry.space_group_name_H-M   'P 1'
#
loop_
_entity.id
_entity.type
_entity.pdbx_description
1 polymer ?
#
loop_
_entity_poly.entity_id
_entity_poly.type
_entity_poly.pdbx_seq_one_letter_code
_entity_poly.pdbx_strand_id
1 'polypeptide(L)'
;EAREQERRQAEEEARQAREAQAWAQLKEREVLQLQRVGLQAANSAGAASPARSQEEAKNFITRENLEARVEEALDSPKSYNWAITREGLVVRPQHKGS
;
A
#
# COMPACT_ATOMS: atom_id res chain seq x y z
N GLU A 1 -38.24 50.28 0.40
CA GLU A 1 -37.64 49.34 1.38
C GLU A 1 -37.69 47.89 0.91
N ALA A 2 -38.86 47.29 0.62
CA ALA A 2 -38.97 45.88 0.20
C ALA A 2 -38.11 45.49 -1.03
N ARG A 3 -38.15 46.29 -2.11
CA ARG A 3 -37.36 46.03 -3.33
C ARG A 3 -35.84 46.13 -3.12
N GLU A 4 -35.41 46.84 -2.08
CA GLU A 4 -34.00 47.04 -1.78
C GLU A 4 -33.44 45.92 -0.88
N GLN A 5 -34.32 45.28 -0.10
CA GLN A 5 -34.01 44.04 0.62
C GLN A 5 -33.91 42.85 -0.34
N GLU A 6 -34.83 42.75 -1.32
CA GLU A 6 -34.79 41.73 -2.37
C GLU A 6 -33.49 41.77 -3.17
N ARG A 7 -32.99 42.96 -3.51
CA ARG A 7 -31.72 43.12 -4.23
C ARG A 7 -30.52 42.68 -3.41
N ARG A 8 -30.54 42.92 -2.09
CA ARG A 8 -29.48 42.47 -1.18
C ARG A 8 -29.49 40.96 -1.01
N GLN A 9 -30.67 40.36 -0.88
CA GLN A 9 -30.82 38.90 -0.83
C GLN A 9 -30.34 38.23 -2.12
N ALA A 10 -30.74 38.74 -3.28
CA ALA A 10 -30.29 38.22 -4.57
C ALA A 10 -28.76 38.34 -4.75
N GLU A 11 -28.15 39.41 -4.24
CA GLU A 11 -26.69 39.60 -4.29
C GLU A 11 -25.95 38.65 -3.34
N GLU A 12 -26.49 38.41 -2.14
CA GLU A 12 -25.96 37.44 -1.18
C GLU A 12 -26.12 36.01 -1.68
N GLU A 13 -27.26 35.66 -2.28
CA GLU A 13 -27.46 34.36 -2.92
C GLU A 13 -26.53 34.17 -4.11
N ALA A 14 -26.31 35.21 -4.92
CA ALA A 14 -25.33 35.15 -6.01
C ALA A 14 -23.91 34.95 -5.49
N ARG A 15 -23.56 35.52 -4.33
CA ARG A 15 -22.27 35.31 -3.67
C ARG A 15 -22.14 33.87 -3.15
N GLN A 16 -23.16 33.40 -2.42
CA GLN A 16 -23.19 32.03 -1.89
C GLN A 16 -23.18 30.99 -3.01
N ALA A 17 -23.89 31.22 -4.12
CA ALA A 17 -23.86 30.35 -5.28
C ALA A 17 -22.45 30.26 -5.90
N ARG A 18 -21.72 31.38 -5.96
CA ARG A 18 -20.32 31.39 -6.44
C ARG A 18 -19.40 30.66 -5.48
N GLU A 19 -19.57 30.85 -4.18
CA GLU A 19 -18.79 30.16 -3.15
C GLU A 19 -19.06 28.65 -3.17
N ALA A 20 -20.33 28.25 -3.30
CA ALA A 20 -20.73 26.85 -3.45
C ALA A 20 -20.16 26.22 -4.72
N GLN A 21 -20.19 26.94 -5.85
CA GLN A 21 -19.57 26.47 -7.09
C GLN A 21 -18.05 26.36 -6.97
N ALA A 22 -17.38 27.32 -6.32
CA ALA A 22 -15.95 27.25 -6.08
C ALA A 22 -15.58 26.06 -5.18
N TRP A 23 -16.37 25.82 -4.13
CA TRP A 23 -16.18 24.68 -3.24
C TRP A 23 -16.41 23.34 -3.94
N ALA A 24 -17.46 23.24 -4.77
CA ALA A 24 -17.72 22.05 -5.57
C ALA A 24 -16.56 21.74 -6.53
N GLN A 25 -16.00 22.76 -7.19
CA GLN A 25 -14.83 22.56 -8.06
C GLN A 25 -13.58 22.10 -7.29
N LEU A 26 -13.35 22.63 -6.09
CA LEU A 26 -12.25 22.17 -5.24
C LEU A 26 -12.43 20.71 -4.82
N LYS A 27 -13.65 20.33 -4.43
CA LYS A 27 -13.96 18.95 -4.05
C LYS A 27 -13.86 17.98 -5.22
N GLU A 28 -14.31 18.38 -6.40
CA GLU A 28 -14.14 17.58 -7.62
C GLU A 28 -12.65 17.37 -7.95
N ARG A 29 -11.84 18.43 -7.84
CA ARG A 29 -10.39 18.33 -7.99
C ARG A 29 -9.78 17.37 -6.96
N GLU A 30 -10.17 17.46 -5.70
CA GLU A 30 -9.71 16.55 -4.64
C GLU A 30 -10.05 15.10 -4.94
N VAL A 31 -11.27 14.81 -5.41
CA VAL A 31 -11.68 13.46 -5.83
C VAL A 31 -10.83 12.95 -7.00
N LEU A 32 -10.58 13.78 -8.00
CA LEU A 32 -9.71 13.43 -9.14
C LEU A 32 -8.25 13.20 -8.69
N GLN A 33 -7.75 13.99 -7.75
CA GLN A 33 -6.43 13.77 -7.15
C GLN A 33 -6.35 12.41 -6.46
N LEU A 34 -7.33 12.09 -5.62
CA LEU A 34 -7.39 10.81 -4.91
C LEU A 34 -7.50 9.64 -5.88
N GLN A 35 -8.29 9.77 -6.95
CA GLN A 35 -8.41 8.72 -7.97
C GLN A 35 -7.08 8.49 -8.70
N ARG A 36 -6.35 9.56 -9.04
CA ARG A 36 -5.02 9.46 -9.66
C ARG A 36 -4.01 8.81 -8.74
N VAL A 37 -3.95 9.22 -7.47
CA VAL A 37 -3.05 8.62 -6.47
C VAL A 37 -3.40 7.16 -6.24
N GLY A 38 -4.69 6.82 -6.14
CA GLY A 38 -5.16 5.44 -6.00
C GLY A 38 -4.75 4.56 -7.19
N LEU A 39 -4.91 5.05 -8.42
CA LEU A 39 -4.49 4.34 -9.62
C LEU A 39 -2.96 4.17 -9.68
N GLN A 40 -2.20 5.21 -9.31
CA GLN A 40 -0.74 5.13 -9.25
C GLN A 40 -0.26 4.13 -8.20
N ALA A 41 -0.91 4.07 -7.04
CA ALA A 41 -0.63 3.09 -6.00
C ALA A 41 -0.96 1.67 -6.47
N ALA A 42 -2.10 1.47 -7.13
CA ALA A 42 -2.49 0.17 -7.70
C ALA A 42 -1.50 -0.31 -8.77
N ASN A 43 -1.08 0.57 -9.68
CA ASN A 43 -0.08 0.25 -10.71
C ASN A 43 1.30 -0.03 -10.11
N SER A 44 1.70 0.71 -9.08
CA SER A 44 2.97 0.50 -8.37
C SER A 44 2.97 -0.83 -7.60
N ALA A 45 1.88 -1.15 -6.92
CA ALA A 45 1.71 -2.42 -6.21
C ALA A 45 1.69 -3.60 -7.20
N GLY A 46 0.96 -3.45 -8.31
CA GLY A 46 0.93 -4.41 -9.41
C GLY A 46 2.27 -4.57 -10.13
N ALA A 47 3.15 -3.57 -10.12
CA ALA A 47 4.52 -3.67 -10.62
C ALA A 47 5.49 -4.30 -9.60
N ALA A 48 5.25 -4.10 -8.30
CA ALA A 48 6.05 -4.70 -7.23
C ALA A 48 5.83 -6.22 -7.11
N SER A 49 4.62 -6.71 -7.40
CA SER A 49 4.29 -8.15 -7.39
C SER A 49 5.12 -9.00 -8.39
N PRO A 50 5.18 -8.69 -9.69
CA PRO A 50 6.00 -9.44 -10.64
C PRO A 50 7.50 -9.22 -10.40
N ALA A 51 7.92 -8.03 -9.95
CA ALA A 51 9.33 -7.79 -9.60
C ALA A 51 9.79 -8.66 -8.42
N ARG A 52 8.99 -8.75 -7.34
CA ARG A 52 9.26 -9.69 -6.23
C ARG A 52 9.25 -11.14 -6.69
N SER A 53 8.26 -11.52 -7.49
CA SER A 53 8.16 -12.90 -8.00
C SER A 53 9.37 -13.27 -8.88
N GLN A 54 9.90 -12.33 -9.68
CA GLN A 54 11.11 -12.55 -10.46
C GLN A 54 12.36 -12.67 -9.60
N GLU A 55 12.45 -11.91 -8.50
CA GLU A 55 13.56 -12.03 -7.55
C GLU A 55 13.51 -13.36 -6.79
N GLU A 56 12.33 -13.78 -6.34
CA GLU A 56 12.12 -15.06 -5.67
C GLU A 56 12.35 -16.26 -6.62
N ALA A 57 12.00 -16.12 -7.90
CA ALA A 57 12.22 -17.15 -8.91
C ALA A 57 13.71 -17.45 -9.15
N LYS A 58 14.62 -16.50 -8.88
CA LYS A 58 16.07 -16.75 -8.94
C LYS A 58 16.54 -17.74 -7.88
N ASN A 59 15.77 -17.93 -6.80
CA ASN A 59 16.08 -18.87 -5.74
C ASN A 59 15.51 -20.28 -6.01
N PHE A 60 14.83 -20.49 -7.14
CA PHE A 60 14.30 -21.81 -7.49
C PHE A 60 15.41 -22.77 -7.94
N ILE A 61 15.20 -24.04 -7.61
CA ILE A 61 16.10 -25.12 -8.00
C ILE A 61 15.82 -25.45 -9.47
N THR A 62 16.85 -25.37 -10.31
CA THR A 62 16.88 -25.80 -11.71
C THR A 62 17.76 -27.04 -11.86
N ARG A 63 17.74 -27.69 -13.02
CA ARG A 63 18.54 -28.91 -13.25
C ARG A 63 20.04 -28.66 -13.11
N GLU A 64 20.48 -27.46 -13.48
CA GLU A 64 21.87 -27.01 -13.49
C GLU A 64 22.37 -26.65 -12.09
N ASN A 65 21.49 -26.20 -11.19
CA ASN A 65 21.87 -25.78 -9.82
C ASN A 65 21.53 -26.83 -8.74
N LEU A 66 20.91 -27.96 -9.11
CA LEU A 66 20.40 -28.98 -8.20
C LEU A 66 21.47 -29.53 -7.25
N GLU A 67 22.60 -29.99 -7.78
CA GLU A 67 23.66 -30.62 -6.97
C GLU A 67 24.25 -29.65 -5.95
N ALA A 68 24.52 -28.40 -6.37
CA ALA A 68 25.02 -27.35 -5.48
C ALA A 68 24.01 -26.95 -4.39
N ARG A 69 22.70 -26.90 -4.74
CA ARG A 69 21.63 -26.62 -3.77
C ARG A 69 21.46 -27.76 -2.75
N VAL A 70 21.68 -29.01 -3.15
CA VAL A 70 21.63 -30.18 -2.25
C VAL A 70 22.77 -30.13 -1.24
N GLU A 71 24.00 -29.90 -1.68
CA GLU A 71 25.16 -29.83 -0.77
C GLU A 71 25.01 -28.68 0.24
N GLU A 72 24.61 -27.48 -0.21
CA GLU A 72 24.37 -26.32 0.67
C GLU A 72 23.29 -26.62 1.72
N ALA A 73 22.22 -27.35 1.34
CA ALA A 73 21.15 -27.70 2.26
C ALA A 73 21.57 -28.75 3.30
N LEU A 74 22.53 -29.62 2.97
CA LEU A 74 23.11 -30.60 3.90
C LEU A 74 24.05 -29.91 4.90
N ASP A 75 24.83 -28.92 4.46
CA ASP A 75 25.76 -28.17 5.32
C ASP A 75 25.04 -27.13 6.21
N SER A 76 23.88 -26.62 5.77
CA SER A 76 23.11 -25.59 6.48
C SER A 76 21.73 -26.10 6.95
N PRO A 77 21.66 -26.91 8.03
CA PRO A 77 20.39 -27.36 8.56
C PRO A 77 19.59 -26.19 9.14
N LYS A 78 18.41 -25.94 8.59
CA LYS A 78 17.52 -24.86 9.04
C LYS A 78 16.48 -25.37 10.03
N SER A 79 16.53 -24.87 11.27
CA SER A 79 15.53 -25.17 12.29
C SER A 79 14.32 -24.24 12.17
N TYR A 80 13.15 -24.84 12.01
CA TYR A 80 11.85 -24.16 12.07
C TYR A 80 11.19 -24.29 13.44
N ASN A 81 11.92 -24.75 14.46
CA ASN A 81 11.39 -24.82 15.82
C ASN A 81 11.33 -23.41 16.42
N TRP A 82 10.16 -23.04 16.92
CA TRP A 82 9.93 -21.82 17.69
C TRP A 82 8.77 -22.08 18.65
N ALA A 83 8.70 -21.31 19.73
CA ALA A 83 7.64 -21.34 20.72
C ALA A 83 7.03 -19.94 20.88
N ILE A 84 5.85 -19.88 21.48
CA ILE A 84 5.15 -18.63 21.80
C ILE A 84 4.90 -18.57 23.29
N THR A 85 5.22 -17.45 23.95
CA THR A 85 4.87 -17.25 25.36
C THR A 85 3.41 -16.87 25.54
N ARG A 86 2.90 -16.85 26.78
CA ARG A 86 1.51 -16.45 27.05
C ARG A 86 1.23 -14.99 26.68
N GLU A 87 2.28 -14.18 26.61
CA GLU A 87 2.28 -12.77 26.20
C GLU A 87 2.38 -12.60 24.67
N GLY A 88 2.44 -13.70 23.91
CA GLY A 88 2.53 -13.68 22.45
C GLY A 88 3.95 -13.48 21.91
N LEU A 89 4.99 -13.61 22.73
CA LEU A 89 6.38 -13.43 22.29
C LEU A 89 6.94 -14.69 21.65
N VAL A 90 7.58 -14.56 20.49
CA VAL A 90 8.24 -15.66 19.78
C VAL A 90 9.59 -15.95 20.42
N VAL A 91 9.77 -17.17 20.92
CA VAL A 91 11.02 -17.68 21.48
C VAL A 91 11.61 -18.71 20.52
N ARG A 92 12.80 -18.43 19.98
CA ARG A 92 13.55 -19.37 19.13
C ARG A 92 14.59 -20.11 19.99
N PRO A 93 14.70 -21.44 19.87
CA PRO A 93 15.73 -22.19 20.57
C PRO A 93 17.11 -21.74 20.08
N GLN A 94 17.99 -21.38 21.02
CA GLN A 94 19.38 -21.02 20.73
C GLN A 94 20.10 -22.29 20.30
N HIS A 95 20.54 -22.35 19.04
CA HIS A 95 21.27 -23.50 18.51
C HIS A 95 22.63 -23.56 19.22
N LYS A 96 22.79 -24.49 20.17
CA LYS A 96 24.12 -24.89 20.63
C LYS A 96 24.71 -25.75 19.52
N GLY A 97 25.61 -25.17 18.73
CA GLY A 97 26.38 -25.90 17.73
C GLY A 97 27.10 -27.05 18.39
N SER A 98 27.09 -28.20 17.72
CA SER A 98 28.03 -29.29 17.99
C SER A 98 29.28 -29.10 17.15
#